data_AF-A0A7X3TIL8-F1
#
_entry.id   AF-A0A7X3TIL8-F1
#
_cell.length_a   1.000
_cell.length_b   1.000
_cell.length_c   1.000
_cell.angle_alpha   90.00
_cell.angle_beta   90.00
_cell.angle_gamma   90.00
#
_symmetry.space_group_name_H-M   'P 1'
#
loop_
_entity.id
_entity.type
_entity.pdbx_description
1 polymer ?
#
loop_
_entity_poly.entity_id
_entity_poly.type
_entity_poly.pdbx_seq_one_letter_code
_entity_poly.pdbx_strand_id
1 'polypeptide(L)'
;MPAEPGPLTLETWLARRLETAPPELAEAVWPLVRERLADGEDGLVQAALAALENATEGEATRAEAVTLLAADAILTYALEAAADPALGGSAARASRLAERAGPG
;
A
#
# COMPACT_ATOMS: atom_id res chain seq x y z
N MET A 1 -19.26 28.24 -8.80
CA MET A 1 -18.56 27.79 -7.59
C MET A 1 -17.91 26.46 -7.90
N PRO A 2 -16.58 26.31 -7.75
CA PRO A 2 -15.97 24.99 -7.83
C PRO A 2 -16.48 24.14 -6.66
N ALA A 3 -16.79 22.87 -6.92
CA ALA A 3 -17.16 21.92 -5.87
C ALA A 3 -15.99 21.81 -4.89
N GLU A 4 -16.27 21.82 -3.58
CA GLU A 4 -15.26 21.49 -2.60
C GLU A 4 -14.70 20.10 -2.90
N PRO A 5 -13.38 19.91 -2.90
CA PRO A 5 -12.81 18.58 -3.09
C PRO A 5 -13.42 17.65 -2.04
N GLY A 6 -14.01 16.55 -2.50
CA GLY A 6 -14.60 15.55 -1.61
C GLY A 6 -13.58 15.02 -0.59
N PRO A 7 -14.06 14.32 0.45
CA PRO A 7 -13.18 13.78 1.48
C PRO A 7 -12.10 12.87 0.86
N LEU A 8 -10.87 13.04 1.32
CA LEU A 8 -9.73 12.23 0.89
C LEU A 8 -9.98 10.77 1.29
N THR A 9 -10.00 9.88 0.30
CA THR A 9 -10.12 8.43 0.51
C THR A 9 -8.75 7.77 0.44
N LEU A 10 -8.60 6.58 1.00
CA LEU A 10 -7.37 5.79 0.86
C LEU A 10 -7.01 5.55 -0.62
N GLU A 11 -8.01 5.27 -1.46
CA GLU A 11 -7.82 5.08 -2.91
C GLU A 11 -7.27 6.34 -3.59
N THR A 12 -7.88 7.50 -3.36
CA THR A 12 -7.43 8.77 -3.96
C THR A 12 -6.09 9.24 -3.39
N TRP A 13 -5.83 8.93 -2.12
CA TRP A 13 -4.54 9.16 -1.46
C TRP A 13 -3.42 8.30 -2.06
N LEU A 14 -3.71 7.03 -2.38
CA LEU A 14 -2.75 6.10 -2.98
C LEU A 14 -2.50 6.45 -4.45
N ALA A 15 -3.57 6.79 -5.19
CA ALA A 15 -3.47 7.21 -6.59
C ALA A 15 -2.49 8.37 -6.77
N ARG A 16 -2.57 9.39 -5.92
CA ARG A 16 -1.65 10.55 -5.94
C ARG A 16 -0.18 10.17 -5.75
N ARG A 17 0.11 9.14 -4.96
CA ARG A 17 1.48 8.65 -4.77
C ARG A 17 1.98 7.93 -6.01
N LEU A 18 1.14 7.06 -6.55
CA LEU A 18 1.47 6.27 -7.74
C LEU A 18 1.60 7.13 -9.01
N GLU A 19 0.95 8.29 -9.09
CA GLU A 19 1.14 9.28 -10.18
C GLU A 19 2.61 9.75 -10.31
N THR A 20 3.36 9.77 -9.21
CA THR A 20 4.77 10.19 -9.18
C THR A 20 5.76 9.04 -9.12
N ALA A 21 5.26 7.80 -9.00
CA ALA A 21 6.09 6.61 -8.91
C ALA A 21 6.64 6.20 -10.28
N PRO A 22 7.73 5.41 -10.33
CA PRO A 22 8.15 4.75 -11.57
C PRO A 22 6.99 3.95 -12.20
N PRO A 23 6.77 4.03 -13.53
CA PRO A 23 5.62 3.39 -14.17
C PRO A 23 5.48 1.90 -13.86
N GLU A 24 6.59 1.16 -13.89
CA GLU A 24 6.62 -0.28 -13.61
C GLU A 24 6.15 -0.59 -12.17
N LEU A 25 6.43 0.28 -11.21
CA LEU A 25 5.97 0.13 -9.83
C LEU A 25 4.47 0.44 -9.72
N ALA A 26 4.01 1.51 -10.35
CA ALA A 26 2.60 1.87 -10.35
C ALA A 26 1.71 0.80 -10.99
N GLU A 27 2.18 0.22 -12.11
CA GLU A 27 1.52 -0.91 -12.79
C GLU A 27 1.49 -2.17 -11.93
N ALA A 28 2.54 -2.42 -11.12
CA ALA A 28 2.60 -3.58 -10.24
C ALA A 28 1.75 -3.42 -8.97
N VAL A 29 1.66 -2.22 -8.38
CA VAL A 29 0.96 -2.00 -7.11
C VAL A 29 -0.56 -2.14 -7.27
N TRP A 30 -1.15 -1.57 -8.33
CA TRP A 30 -2.61 -1.49 -8.44
C TRP A 30 -3.34 -2.84 -8.41
N PRO A 31 -2.92 -3.84 -9.19
CA PRO A 31 -3.53 -5.17 -9.17
C PRO A 31 -3.47 -5.83 -7.79
N LEU A 32 -2.41 -5.57 -7.01
CA LEU A 32 -2.21 -6.20 -5.70
C LEU A 32 -3.17 -5.64 -4.63
N VAL A 33 -3.49 -4.35 -4.69
CA VAL A 33 -4.23 -3.66 -3.63
C VAL A 33 -5.72 -3.49 -3.91
N ARG A 34 -6.14 -3.54 -5.18
CA ARG A 34 -7.50 -3.13 -5.60
C ARG A 34 -8.62 -3.84 -4.85
N GLU A 35 -8.48 -5.14 -4.62
CA GLU A 35 -9.48 -5.95 -3.93
C GLU A 35 -9.45 -5.79 -2.41
N ARG A 36 -8.39 -5.17 -1.87
CA ARG A 36 -8.15 -5.01 -0.43
C ARG A 36 -8.30 -3.58 0.07
N LEU A 37 -8.44 -2.60 -0.82
CA LEU A 37 -8.59 -1.19 -0.44
C LEU A 37 -9.78 -0.93 0.49
N ALA A 38 -10.87 -1.70 0.35
CA ALA A 38 -12.05 -1.58 1.20
C ALA A 38 -11.77 -1.92 2.68
N ASP A 39 -10.72 -2.71 2.94
CA ASP A 39 -10.30 -3.10 4.28
C ASP A 39 -9.35 -2.06 4.93
N GLY A 40 -9.14 -0.92 4.26
CA GLY A 40 -8.30 0.16 4.77
C GLY A 40 -6.81 -0.20 4.79
N GLU A 41 -6.08 0.30 5.79
CA GLU A 41 -4.63 0.09 5.87
C GLU A 41 -4.25 -1.36 6.15
N ASP A 42 -5.11 -2.10 6.89
CA ASP A 42 -4.92 -3.53 7.13
C ASP A 42 -5.01 -4.32 5.80
N GLY A 43 -5.90 -3.91 4.88
CA GLY A 43 -5.98 -4.48 3.53
C GLY A 43 -4.69 -4.32 2.74
N LEU A 44 -4.04 -3.15 2.84
CA LEU A 44 -2.75 -2.91 2.21
C LEU A 44 -1.66 -3.81 2.80
N VAL A 45 -1.61 -3.98 4.13
CA VAL A 45 -0.67 -4.92 4.77
C VAL A 45 -0.88 -6.34 4.24
N GLN A 46 -2.12 -6.82 4.18
CA GLN A 46 -2.41 -8.16 3.67
C GLN A 46 -2.01 -8.33 2.19
N ALA A 47 -2.24 -7.31 1.36
CA ALA A 47 -1.80 -7.31 -0.04
C ALA A 47 -0.27 -7.38 -0.16
N ALA A 48 0.46 -6.60 0.66
CA ALA A 48 1.92 -6.63 0.70
C ALA A 48 2.46 -8.00 1.12
N LEU A 49 1.90 -8.60 2.17
CA LEU A 49 2.32 -9.92 2.65
C LEU A 49 2.06 -11.03 1.62
N ALA A 50 0.89 -11.02 0.97
CA ALA A 50 0.59 -11.98 -0.09
C ALA A 50 1.52 -11.81 -1.30
N ALA A 51 1.85 -10.57 -1.68
CA ALA A 51 2.80 -10.30 -2.76
C ALA A 51 4.22 -10.76 -2.40
N LEU A 52 4.65 -10.57 -1.15
CA LEU A 52 5.93 -11.05 -0.64
C LEU A 52 6.00 -12.58 -0.67
N GLU A 53 4.98 -13.28 -0.18
CA GLU A 53 4.90 -14.75 -0.18
C GLU A 53 5.02 -15.30 -1.61
N ASN A 54 4.19 -14.79 -2.53
CA ASN A 54 4.24 -15.19 -3.94
C ASN A 54 5.62 -14.96 -4.57
N ALA A 55 6.25 -13.81 -4.30
CA ALA A 55 7.56 -13.50 -4.89
C ALA A 55 8.70 -14.34 -4.30
N THR A 56 8.56 -14.80 -3.05
CA THR A 56 9.53 -15.72 -2.43
C THR A 56 9.39 -17.17 -2.92
N GLU A 57 8.21 -17.56 -3.38
CA GLU A 57 7.97 -18.89 -3.99
C GLU A 57 8.31 -18.93 -5.48
N GLY A 58 8.44 -17.77 -6.12
CA GLY A 58 8.69 -17.62 -7.56
C GLY A 58 10.14 -17.85 -8.00
N GLU A 59 10.36 -17.73 -9.32
CA GLU A 59 11.70 -17.77 -9.92
C GLU A 59 12.42 -16.41 -9.78
N ALA A 60 13.76 -16.42 -9.71
CA ALA A 60 14.58 -15.21 -9.60
C ALA A 60 14.61 -14.40 -10.92
N THR A 61 13.47 -13.82 -11.29
CA THR A 61 13.27 -13.03 -12.51
C THR A 61 13.14 -11.55 -12.19
N ARG A 62 13.28 -10.69 -13.21
CA ARG A 62 13.02 -9.25 -13.08
C ARG A 62 11.59 -8.97 -12.63
N ALA A 63 10.62 -9.77 -13.08
CA ALA A 63 9.22 -9.60 -12.72
C ALA A 63 9.02 -9.80 -11.21
N GLU A 64 9.58 -10.85 -10.62
CA GLU A 64 9.52 -11.07 -9.18
C GLU A 64 10.26 -10.00 -8.38
N ALA A 65 11.39 -9.50 -8.88
CA ALA A 65 12.07 -8.36 -8.26
C ALA A 65 11.17 -7.11 -8.22
N VAL A 66 10.37 -6.86 -9.27
CA VAL A 66 9.38 -5.77 -9.28
C VAL A 66 8.24 -6.06 -8.31
N THR A 67 7.76 -7.30 -8.21
CA THR A 67 6.74 -7.70 -7.21
C THR A 67 7.21 -7.45 -5.78
N LEU A 68 8.48 -7.77 -5.46
CA LEU A 68 9.07 -7.48 -4.15
C LEU A 68 9.11 -5.98 -3.85
N LEU A 69 9.51 -5.16 -4.82
CA LEU A 69 9.49 -3.70 -4.69
C LEU A 69 8.08 -3.15 -4.51
N ALA A 70 7.09 -3.74 -5.20
CA ALA A 70 5.69 -3.38 -5.04
C ALA A 70 5.18 -3.76 -3.64
N ALA A 71 5.53 -4.94 -3.13
CA ALA A 71 5.17 -5.38 -1.78
C ALA A 71 5.73 -4.42 -0.71
N ASP A 72 7.00 -4.05 -0.81
CA ASP A 72 7.64 -3.09 0.09
C ASP A 72 6.99 -1.70 0.02
N ALA A 73 6.70 -1.22 -1.18
CA ALA A 73 6.00 0.05 -1.38
C ALA A 73 4.60 0.02 -0.76
N ILE A 74 3.82 -1.06 -0.95
CA ILE A 74 2.48 -1.22 -0.37
C ILE A 74 2.55 -1.21 1.16
N LEU A 75 3.52 -1.91 1.76
CA LEU A 75 3.70 -1.91 3.22
C LEU A 75 4.04 -0.50 3.72
N THR A 76 4.92 0.21 3.02
CA THR A 76 5.26 1.61 3.32
C THR A 76 4.02 2.51 3.23
N TYR A 77 3.21 2.37 2.18
CA TYR A 77 1.97 3.12 2.02
C TYR A 77 0.93 2.80 3.10
N ALA A 78 0.84 1.55 3.56
CA ALA A 78 -0.03 1.18 4.67
C ALA A 78 0.35 1.93 5.96
N LEU A 79 1.64 1.99 6.26
CA LEU A 79 2.16 2.69 7.44
C LEU A 79 1.99 4.21 7.33
N GLU A 80 2.28 4.79 6.17
CA GLU A 80 2.05 6.20 5.89
C GLU A 80 0.58 6.57 6.01
N ALA A 81 -0.32 5.78 5.43
CA ALA A 81 -1.76 6.00 5.52
C ALA A 81 -2.23 5.95 6.97
N ALA A 82 -1.75 4.97 7.73
CA ALA A 82 -2.07 4.83 9.15
C ALA A 82 -1.54 6.00 10.00
N ALA A 83 -0.50 6.70 9.54
CA ALA A 83 0.06 7.88 10.19
C ALA A 83 -0.58 9.20 9.74
N ASP A 84 -1.21 9.24 8.57
CA ASP A 84 -1.67 10.47 7.92
C ASP A 84 -2.96 11.03 8.57
N PRO A 85 -2.91 12.23 9.19
CA PRO A 85 -4.07 12.85 9.80
C PRO A 85 -5.21 13.13 8.81
N ALA A 86 -4.91 13.33 7.52
CA ALA A 86 -5.92 13.57 6.49
C ALA A 86 -6.80 12.34 6.21
N LEU A 87 -6.31 11.14 6.56
CA LEU A 87 -7.06 9.89 6.54
C LEU A 87 -7.62 9.51 7.93
N GLY A 88 -7.45 10.38 8.94
CA GLY A 88 -7.79 10.06 10.33
C GLY A 88 -6.75 9.18 11.04
N GLY A 89 -5.53 9.10 10.48
CA GLY A 89 -4.39 8.38 11.02
C GLY A 89 -3.70 9.08 12.21
N SER A 90 -2.77 8.36 12.82
CA SER A 90 -1.87 8.89 13.87
C SER A 90 -0.61 8.03 13.96
N ALA A 91 0.48 8.58 14.50
CA ALA A 91 1.70 7.82 14.75
C ALA A 91 1.45 6.54 15.58
N ALA A 92 0.60 6.63 16.61
CA ALA A 92 0.25 5.47 17.44
C ALA A 92 -0.52 4.38 16.65
N ARG A 93 -1.30 4.76 15.64
CA ARG A 93 -1.99 3.82 14.76
C ARG A 93 -1.00 3.13 13.83
N ALA A 94 -0.07 3.86 13.24
CA ALA A 94 1.00 3.29 12.43
C ALA A 94 1.89 2.33 13.24
N SER A 95 2.25 2.67 14.48
CA SER A 95 3.03 1.77 15.36
C SER A 95 2.28 0.45 15.61
N ARG A 96 0.99 0.50 15.96
CA ARG A 96 0.18 -0.72 16.15
C ARG A 96 0.04 -1.53 14.87
N LEU A 97 -0.04 -0.88 13.70
CA LEU A 97 -0.10 -1.57 12.42
C LEU A 97 1.24 -2.29 12.14
N ALA A 98 2.37 -1.62 12.37
CA ALA A 98 3.71 -2.19 12.21
C ALA A 98 3.93 -3.40 13.14
N GLU A 99 3.50 -3.32 14.40
CA GLU A 99 3.59 -4.44 15.35
C GLU A 99 2.83 -5.69 14.88
N ARG A 100 1.68 -5.50 14.19
CA ARG A 100 0.90 -6.61 13.62
C ARG A 100 1.46 -7.15 12.31
N ALA A 101 2.18 -6.31 11.56
CA ALA A 101 2.77 -6.66 10.28
C ALA A 101 4.16 -7.33 10.40
N GLY A 102 4.82 -7.20 11.56
CA GLY A 102 6.10 -7.85 11.83
C GLY A 102 5.97 -9.37 12.02
N PRO A 103 7.09 -10.13 11.88
CA PRO A 103 7.08 -11.56 12.15
C PRO A 103 6.72 -11.81 13.62
N GLY A 104 5.64 -12.57 13.84
CA GLY A 104 5.22 -13.06 15.14
C GLY A 104 6.13 -14.15 15.71
#